data_AF-A0A5F1S7G2-F1
#
_entry.id   AF-A0A5F1S7G2-F1
#
_cell.length_a   1.000
_cell.length_b   1.000
_cell.length_c   1.000
_cell.angle_alpha   90.00
_cell.angle_beta   90.00
_cell.angle_gamma   90.00
#
_symmetry.space_group_name_H-M   'P 1'
#
loop_
_entity.id
_entity.type
_entity.pdbx_description
1 polymer ?
#
loop_
_entity_poly.entity_id
_entity_poly.type
_entity_poly.pdbx_seq_one_letter_code
_entity_poly.pdbx_strand_id
1 'polypeptide(L)'
;MRPTIPLDTIYTAGEAAARLRLTNRGVIKLGRQYGLCSRRGRDYLFSEADILGLWEVLREPPKSPKSPTVSAAPARDWMKENFWRFGPSASVDRREMEVLRALDCQEAPLTHKQIKRAGPRTMEAFLRLGFVVERGRDDEDDIKVAITEKGREQISIVDRWIDHRIKHGKSAGGWGRHLKQKT
;
A
#
# COMPACT_ATOMS: atom_id res chain seq x y z
N MET A 1 38.43 48.05 -31.41
CA MET A 1 37.02 47.60 -31.48
C MET A 1 36.94 46.20 -30.90
N ARG A 2 36.09 45.95 -29.90
CA ARG A 2 35.83 44.57 -29.43
C ARG A 2 34.98 43.86 -30.50
N PRO A 3 35.35 42.66 -30.98
CA PRO A 3 34.49 41.93 -31.88
C PRO A 3 33.20 41.58 -31.16
N THR A 4 32.07 42.08 -31.66
CA THR A 4 30.74 41.63 -31.24
C THR A 4 30.54 40.26 -31.85
N ILE A 5 30.71 39.20 -31.06
CA ILE A 5 30.39 37.84 -31.49
C ILE A 5 28.87 37.82 -31.72
N PRO A 6 28.39 37.57 -32.94
CA PRO A 6 26.95 37.46 -33.19
C PRO A 6 26.39 36.31 -32.34
N LEU A 7 25.22 36.52 -31.74
CA LEU A 7 24.53 35.46 -31.02
C LEU A 7 24.18 34.34 -32.00
N ASP A 8 24.44 33.10 -31.61
CA ASP A 8 24.05 31.91 -32.37
C ASP A 8 22.53 31.85 -32.57
N THR A 9 22.11 30.98 -33.50
CA THR A 9 20.69 30.78 -33.81
C THR A 9 19.93 30.37 -32.55
N ILE A 10 18.85 31.10 -32.25
CA ILE A 10 17.95 30.82 -31.14
C ILE A 10 16.74 30.07 -31.68
N TYR A 11 16.51 28.87 -31.14
CA TYR A 11 15.42 28.00 -31.49
C TYR A 11 14.26 28.14 -30.50
N THR A 12 13.05 28.11 -31.03
CA THR A 12 11.84 27.91 -30.24
C THR A 12 11.71 26.46 -29.80
N ALA A 13 10.85 26.19 -28.81
CA ALA A 13 10.55 24.83 -28.37
C ALA A 13 10.05 23.91 -29.50
N GLY A 14 9.32 24.45 -30.49
CA GLY A 14 8.85 23.70 -31.65
C GLY A 14 9.99 23.31 -32.60
N GLU A 15 10.89 24.24 -32.88
CA GLU A 15 12.05 23.98 -33.74
C GLU A 15 13.05 23.02 -33.08
N ALA A 16 13.31 23.20 -31.78
CA ALA A 16 14.16 22.29 -31.02
C ALA A 16 13.55 20.87 -30.94
N ALA A 17 12.24 20.77 -30.77
CA ALA A 17 11.52 19.50 -30.80
C ALA A 17 11.58 18.80 -32.16
N ALA A 18 11.41 19.54 -33.25
CA ALA A 18 11.56 19.01 -34.59
C ALA A 18 12.98 18.46 -34.85
N ARG A 19 14.00 19.19 -34.38
CA ARG A 19 15.42 18.82 -34.57
C ARG A 19 15.81 17.58 -33.77
N LEU A 20 15.34 17.47 -32.52
CA LEU A 20 15.59 16.32 -31.64
C LEU A 20 14.63 15.16 -31.86
N ARG A 21 13.63 15.30 -32.75
CA ARG A 21 12.52 14.35 -32.95
C ARG A 21 11.79 13.99 -31.66
N LEU A 22 11.56 15.01 -30.83
CA LEU A 22 10.84 14.90 -29.56
C LEU A 22 9.54 15.71 -29.61
N THR A 23 8.72 15.57 -28.58
CA THR A 23 7.57 16.47 -28.38
C THR A 23 8.02 17.78 -27.73
N ASN A 24 7.33 18.89 -28.00
CA ASN A 24 7.61 20.19 -27.36
C ASN A 24 7.68 20.08 -25.83
N ARG A 25 6.75 19.33 -25.24
CA ARG A 25 6.74 19.07 -23.79
C ARG A 25 7.98 18.29 -23.32
N GLY A 26 8.42 17.29 -24.09
CA GLY A 26 9.62 16.52 -23.80
C GLY A 26 10.88 17.38 -23.80
N VAL A 27 11.05 18.21 -24.84
CA VAL A 27 12.20 19.12 -24.95
C VAL A 27 12.21 20.16 -23.83
N ILE A 28 11.08 20.78 -23.52
CA ILE A 28 10.98 21.73 -22.40
C ILE A 28 11.29 21.06 -21.05
N LYS A 29 10.80 19.83 -20.84
CA LYS A 29 11.05 19.10 -19.59
C LYS A 29 12.55 18.81 -19.42
N LEU A 30 13.21 18.30 -20.45
CA LEU A 30 14.64 18.00 -20.41
C LEU A 30 15.46 19.28 -20.28
N GLY A 31 15.15 20.33 -21.06
CA GLY A 31 15.83 21.63 -20.96
C GLY A 31 15.79 22.19 -19.54
N ARG A 32 14.63 22.14 -18.88
CA ARG A 32 14.49 22.57 -17.48
C ARG A 32 15.26 21.69 -16.49
N GLN A 33 15.27 20.38 -16.71
CA GLN A 33 15.91 19.42 -15.80
C GLN A 33 17.43 19.56 -15.81
N TYR A 34 18.01 19.84 -16.98
CA TYR A 34 19.47 19.91 -17.17
C TYR A 34 20.01 21.34 -17.30
N GLY A 35 19.15 22.36 -17.19
CA GLY A 35 19.56 23.77 -17.31
C GLY A 35 19.90 24.21 -18.73
N LEU A 36 19.47 23.46 -19.74
CA LEU A 36 19.77 23.64 -21.16
C LEU A 36 18.61 24.34 -21.89
N CYS A 37 18.10 25.43 -21.30
CA CYS A 37 17.12 26.29 -21.95
C CYS A 37 17.05 27.66 -21.27
N SER A 38 16.79 28.69 -22.06
CA SER A 38 16.42 30.01 -21.57
C SER A 38 14.91 30.16 -21.54
N ARG A 39 14.38 30.84 -20.52
CA ARG A 39 12.94 31.13 -20.40
C ARG A 39 12.67 32.62 -20.56
N ARG A 40 11.82 32.98 -21.51
CA ARG A 40 11.28 34.33 -21.69
C ARG A 40 9.77 34.29 -21.52
N GLY A 41 9.29 34.65 -20.33
CA GLY A 41 7.86 34.58 -20.02
C GLY A 41 7.33 33.14 -20.07
N ARG A 42 6.47 32.85 -21.06
CA ARG A 42 5.90 31.52 -21.34
C ARG A 42 6.68 30.73 -22.39
N ASP A 43 7.62 31.38 -23.08
CA ASP A 43 8.39 30.78 -24.15
C ASP A 43 9.70 30.19 -23.64
N TYR A 44 10.04 29.03 -24.19
CA TYR A 44 11.30 28.35 -23.96
C TYR A 44 12.14 28.44 -25.22
N LEU A 45 13.35 28.96 -25.05
CA LEU A 45 14.31 29.23 -26.10
C LEU A 45 15.56 28.38 -25.88
N PHE A 46 16.13 27.90 -26.97
CA PHE A 46 17.29 27.00 -26.98
C PHE A 46 18.34 27.59 -27.91
N SER A 47 19.59 27.62 -27.47
CA SER A 47 20.74 27.81 -28.35
C SER A 47 21.10 26.51 -29.06
N GLU A 48 21.97 26.58 -30.07
CA GLU A 48 22.55 25.37 -30.66
C GLU A 48 23.27 24.50 -29.61
N ALA A 49 23.99 25.14 -28.68
CA ALA A 49 24.68 24.45 -27.59
C ALA A 49 23.71 23.72 -26.66
N ASP A 50 22.55 24.31 -26.37
CA ASP A 50 21.50 23.67 -25.56
C ASP A 50 20.96 22.41 -26.24
N ILE A 51 20.72 22.46 -27.55
CA ILE A 51 20.23 21.32 -28.33
C ILE A 51 21.27 20.19 -28.34
N LEU A 52 22.55 20.53 -28.51
CA LEU A 52 23.65 19.56 -28.46
C LEU A 52 23.77 18.93 -27.07
N GLY A 53 23.70 19.73 -26.00
CA GLY A 53 23.71 19.21 -24.64
C GLY A 53 22.52 18.28 -24.37
N LEU A 54 21.33 18.60 -24.88
CA LEU A 54 20.16 17.74 -24.76
C LEU A 54 20.35 16.43 -25.52
N TRP A 55 20.97 16.48 -26.71
CA TRP A 55 21.32 15.29 -27.47
C TRP A 55 22.30 14.38 -26.73
N GLU A 56 23.30 14.96 -26.05
CA GLU A 56 24.26 14.21 -25.24
C GLU A 56 23.59 13.54 -24.03
N VAL A 57 22.69 14.23 -23.35
CA VAL A 57 21.89 13.69 -22.24
C VAL A 57 21.04 12.49 -22.68
N LEU A 58 20.56 12.49 -23.92
CA LEU A 58 19.74 11.41 -24.48
C LEU A 58 20.55 10.18 -24.90
N ARG A 59 21.88 10.24 -24.89
CA ARG A 59 22.71 9.09 -25.25
C ARG A 59 22.52 7.95 -24.24
N GLU A 60 22.43 6.72 -24.75
CA GLU A 60 22.39 5.54 -23.90
C GLU A 60 23.69 5.48 -23.06
N PRO A 61 23.59 5.38 -21.72
CA PRO A 61 24.79 5.20 -20.91
C PRO A 61 25.48 3.89 -21.32
N PRO A 62 26.81 3.82 -21.25
CA PRO A 62 27.53 2.57 -21.53
C PRO A 62 26.95 1.48 -20.63
N LYS A 63 26.59 0.33 -21.23
CA LYS A 63 26.06 -0.82 -20.49
C LYS A 63 27.09 -1.23 -19.43
N SER A 64 26.86 -0.81 -18.18
CA SER A 64 27.56 -1.41 -17.07
C SER A 64 27.22 -2.89 -17.07
N PRO A 65 28.20 -3.79 -16.85
CA PRO A 65 27.89 -5.20 -16.68
C PRO A 65 26.83 -5.33 -15.59
N LYS A 66 25.74 -6.03 -15.91
CA LYS A 66 24.62 -6.22 -14.98
C LYS A 66 25.18 -6.65 -13.64
N SER A 67 24.93 -5.87 -12.60
CA SER A 67 25.27 -6.25 -11.22
C SER A 67 24.76 -7.67 -10.99
N PRO A 68 25.55 -8.58 -10.38
CA PRO A 68 25.08 -9.92 -10.10
C PRO A 68 23.75 -9.81 -9.35
N THR A 69 22.73 -10.50 -9.86
CA THR A 69 21.43 -10.58 -9.20
C THR A 69 21.67 -11.06 -7.78
N VAL A 70 21.57 -10.16 -6.81
CA VAL A 70 21.59 -10.54 -5.40
C VAL A 70 20.35 -11.43 -5.21
N SER A 71 20.60 -12.72 -4.99
CA SER A 71 19.56 -13.65 -4.54
C SER A 71 19.01 -13.06 -3.25
N ALA A 72 17.83 -12.45 -3.32
CA ALA A 72 17.15 -11.98 -2.13
C ALA A 72 16.99 -13.19 -1.20
N ALA A 73 17.42 -13.06 0.06
CA ALA A 73 17.10 -14.03 1.10
C ALA A 73 15.62 -14.45 0.95
N PRO A 74 15.29 -15.73 1.12
CA PRO A 74 13.97 -16.25 0.76
C PRO A 74 12.92 -15.37 1.41
N ALA A 75 12.15 -14.63 0.59
CA ALA A 75 11.23 -13.58 1.05
C ALA A 75 10.25 -14.06 2.14
N ARG A 76 10.05 -15.38 2.21
CA ARG A 76 9.29 -16.09 3.24
C ARG A 76 9.80 -15.84 4.66
N ASP A 77 11.11 -15.85 4.90
CA ASP A 77 11.64 -15.74 6.27
C ASP A 77 11.62 -14.30 6.75
N TRP A 78 11.93 -13.33 5.87
CA TRP A 78 11.73 -11.92 6.16
C TRP A 78 10.26 -11.58 6.46
N MET A 79 9.31 -12.12 5.68
CA MET A 79 7.88 -11.92 5.94
C MET A 79 7.44 -12.53 7.27
N LYS A 80 7.91 -13.74 7.62
CA LYS A 80 7.62 -14.36 8.93
C LYS A 80 8.09 -13.52 10.10
N GLU A 81 9.21 -12.82 9.97
CA GLU A 81 9.75 -11.96 11.03
C GLU A 81 9.12 -10.55 11.05
N ASN A 82 8.61 -10.07 9.90
CA ASN A 82 8.16 -8.69 9.73
C ASN A 82 6.66 -8.50 9.50
N PHE A 83 5.85 -9.57 9.53
CA PHE A 83 4.39 -9.48 9.31
C PHE A 83 3.67 -8.49 10.25
N TRP A 84 4.19 -8.31 11.47
CA TRP A 84 3.67 -7.38 12.48
C TRP A 84 3.71 -5.89 12.06
N ARG A 85 4.57 -5.57 11.08
CA ARG A 85 4.67 -4.22 10.51
C ARG A 85 3.43 -3.86 9.68
N PHE A 86 2.73 -4.85 9.15
CA PHE A 86 1.52 -4.70 8.36
C PHE A 86 0.27 -4.90 9.22
N GLY A 87 -0.93 -4.86 8.64
CA GLY A 87 -2.14 -5.30 9.34
C GLY A 87 -2.16 -6.83 9.54
N PRO A 88 -2.91 -7.35 10.52
CA PRO A 88 -3.11 -8.79 10.64
C PRO A 88 -3.81 -9.32 9.39
N SER A 89 -3.39 -10.49 8.91
CA SER A 89 -3.96 -11.15 7.73
C SER A 89 -5.29 -11.87 8.03
N ALA A 90 -6.07 -11.34 8.96
CA ALA A 90 -7.37 -11.89 9.32
C ALA A 90 -8.41 -11.55 8.23
N SER A 91 -9.35 -12.46 8.01
CA SER A 91 -10.44 -12.31 7.02
C SER A 91 -11.63 -11.49 7.54
N VAL A 92 -11.51 -10.95 8.75
CA VAL A 92 -12.56 -10.23 9.46
C VAL A 92 -12.07 -8.86 9.88
N ASP A 93 -12.98 -7.90 9.93
CA ASP A 93 -12.65 -6.56 10.38
C ASP A 93 -12.54 -6.46 11.92
N ARG A 94 -12.22 -5.26 12.42
CA ARG A 94 -12.07 -5.00 13.86
C ARG A 94 -13.36 -5.21 14.65
N ARG A 95 -14.52 -4.88 14.07
CA ARG A 95 -15.84 -5.04 14.71
C ARG A 95 -16.23 -6.51 14.73
N GLU A 96 -16.09 -7.19 13.61
CA GLU A 96 -16.34 -8.62 13.46
C GLU A 96 -15.45 -9.44 14.40
N MET A 97 -14.20 -9.00 14.60
CA MET A 97 -13.31 -9.63 15.57
C MET A 97 -13.79 -9.50 17.01
N GLU A 98 -14.44 -8.39 17.39
CA GLU A 98 -15.06 -8.28 18.71
C GLU A 98 -16.23 -9.27 18.86
N VAL A 99 -17.01 -9.49 17.80
CA VAL A 99 -18.10 -10.47 17.78
C VAL A 99 -17.56 -11.89 17.93
N LEU A 100 -16.52 -12.27 17.17
CA LEU A 100 -15.90 -13.59 17.27
C LEU A 100 -15.31 -13.84 18.67
N ARG A 101 -14.66 -12.84 19.28
CA ARG A 101 -14.18 -12.97 20.66
C ARG A 101 -15.31 -13.11 21.67
N ALA A 102 -16.38 -12.35 21.48
CA ALA A 102 -17.58 -12.47 22.30
C ALA A 102 -18.24 -13.85 22.15
N LEU A 103 -18.11 -14.51 20.98
CA LEU A 103 -18.55 -15.88 20.71
C LEU A 103 -17.62 -16.94 21.31
N ASP A 104 -16.32 -16.69 21.33
CA ASP A 104 -15.33 -17.62 21.91
C ASP A 104 -15.40 -17.68 23.43
N CYS A 105 -15.80 -16.59 24.09
CA CYS A 105 -16.01 -16.56 25.54
C CYS A 105 -17.36 -17.16 25.99
N GLN A 106 -18.18 -17.72 25.09
CA GLN A 106 -19.51 -18.23 25.45
C GLN A 106 -19.44 -19.68 25.95
N GLU A 107 -20.13 -19.95 27.06
CA GLU A 107 -20.39 -21.32 27.52
C GLU A 107 -21.61 -21.95 26.82
N ALA A 108 -22.55 -21.13 26.35
CA ALA A 108 -23.76 -21.57 25.66
C ALA A 108 -24.00 -20.78 24.35
N PRO A 109 -24.62 -21.39 23.31
CA PRO A 109 -24.88 -20.72 22.03
C PRO A 109 -25.79 -19.50 22.18
N LEU A 110 -25.34 -18.33 21.72
CA LEU A 110 -26.11 -17.08 21.78
C LEU A 110 -26.67 -16.67 20.41
N THR A 111 -27.71 -15.85 20.44
CA THR A 111 -28.25 -15.19 19.25
C THR A 111 -27.57 -13.84 18.99
N HIS A 112 -27.74 -13.33 17.77
CA HIS A 112 -27.14 -12.06 17.38
C HIS A 112 -27.59 -10.87 18.25
N LYS A 113 -28.81 -10.90 18.80
CA LYS A 113 -29.34 -9.86 19.69
C LYS A 113 -28.59 -9.77 21.02
N GLN A 114 -28.07 -10.91 21.48
CA GLN A 114 -27.35 -11.02 22.76
C GLN A 114 -25.89 -10.57 22.64
N ILE A 115 -25.36 -10.43 21.42
CA ILE A 115 -23.96 -10.09 21.18
C ILE A 115 -23.85 -8.63 20.76
N LYS A 116 -23.13 -7.84 21.56
CA LYS A 116 -22.89 -6.43 21.26
C LYS A 116 -22.23 -6.28 19.88
N ARG A 117 -22.77 -5.39 19.04
CA ARG A 117 -22.31 -5.12 17.66
C ARG A 117 -22.47 -6.27 16.67
N ALA A 118 -23.10 -7.38 17.05
CA ALA A 118 -23.55 -8.38 16.09
C ALA A 118 -24.83 -7.89 15.39
N GLY A 119 -24.85 -7.97 14.06
CA GLY A 119 -26.07 -7.84 13.28
C GLY A 119 -26.38 -9.14 12.55
N PRO A 120 -27.61 -9.31 12.04
CA PRO A 120 -28.02 -10.53 11.32
C PRO A 120 -27.10 -10.84 10.13
N ARG A 121 -26.75 -9.81 9.34
CA ARG A 121 -25.80 -9.93 8.21
C ARG A 121 -24.41 -10.44 8.63
N THR A 122 -23.95 -10.08 9.83
CA THR A 122 -22.65 -10.56 10.33
C THR A 122 -22.72 -12.05 10.66
N MET A 123 -23.83 -12.51 11.26
CA MET A 123 -24.01 -13.93 11.56
C MET A 123 -24.16 -14.77 10.28
N GLU A 124 -24.92 -14.30 9.30
CA GLU A 124 -25.00 -14.92 7.98
C GLU A 124 -23.62 -15.02 7.31
N ALA A 125 -22.83 -13.95 7.36
CA ALA A 125 -21.47 -13.95 6.82
C ALA A 125 -20.57 -14.95 7.54
N PHE A 126 -20.66 -15.03 8.87
CA PHE A 126 -19.87 -15.97 9.67
C PHE A 126 -20.27 -17.43 9.41
N LEU A 127 -21.56 -17.71 9.25
CA LEU A 127 -22.05 -19.04 8.85
C LEU A 127 -21.52 -19.41 7.46
N ARG A 128 -21.64 -18.50 6.49
CA ARG A 128 -21.14 -18.70 5.11
C ARG A 128 -19.64 -18.93 5.06
N LEU A 129 -18.86 -18.20 5.85
CA LEU A 129 -17.40 -18.35 5.93
C LEU A 129 -16.98 -19.55 6.78
N GLY A 130 -17.92 -20.18 7.50
CA GLY A 130 -17.68 -21.30 8.39
C GLY A 130 -16.92 -20.90 9.65
N PHE A 131 -17.04 -19.65 10.11
CA PHE A 131 -16.47 -19.21 11.40
C PHE A 131 -17.35 -19.60 12.57
N VAL A 132 -18.65 -19.74 12.34
CA VAL A 132 -19.63 -20.18 13.34
C VAL A 132 -20.50 -21.30 12.76
N VAL A 133 -21.15 -22.05 13.64
CA VAL A 133 -22.10 -23.11 13.30
C VAL A 133 -23.42 -22.88 14.02
N GLU A 134 -24.53 -23.16 13.35
CA GLU A 134 -25.86 -23.14 13.96
C GLU A 134 -26.00 -24.29 14.96
N ARG A 135 -26.48 -23.97 16.17
CA ARG A 135 -26.71 -24.92 17.27
C ARG A 135 -28.17 -25.00 17.70
N GLY A 136 -29.04 -24.25 17.03
CA GLY A 136 -30.48 -24.23 17.26
C GLY A 136 -31.04 -22.85 16.99
N ARG A 137 -32.31 -22.67 17.36
CA ARG A 137 -33.02 -21.39 17.27
C ARG A 137 -33.59 -21.01 18.62
N ASP A 138 -33.88 -19.74 18.84
CA ASP A 138 -34.64 -19.27 19.99
C ASP A 138 -36.15 -19.25 19.72
N ASP A 139 -36.91 -18.79 20.70
CA ASP A 139 -38.37 -18.71 20.64
C ASP A 139 -38.88 -17.66 19.62
N GLU A 140 -37.99 -16.78 19.14
CA GLU A 140 -38.25 -15.77 18.11
C GLU A 140 -37.74 -16.20 16.72
N ASP A 141 -37.38 -17.48 16.56
CA ASP A 141 -36.78 -18.09 15.36
C ASP A 141 -35.41 -17.51 14.96
N ASP A 142 -34.71 -16.85 15.89
CA ASP A 142 -33.34 -16.37 15.66
C ASP A 142 -32.31 -17.49 15.83
N ILE A 143 -31.32 -17.49 14.93
CA ILE A 143 -30.27 -18.50 14.90
C ILE A 143 -29.34 -18.34 16.10
N LYS A 144 -29.21 -19.40 16.90
CA LYS A 144 -28.18 -19.56 17.93
C LYS A 144 -26.92 -20.12 17.30
N VAL A 145 -25.81 -19.43 17.49
CA VAL A 145 -24.53 -19.80 16.87
C VAL A 145 -23.47 -20.10 17.91
N ALA A 146 -22.55 -21.01 17.56
CA ALA A 146 -21.34 -21.27 18.34
C ALA A 146 -20.10 -21.11 17.44
N ILE A 147 -19.00 -20.63 18.00
CA ILE A 147 -17.75 -20.48 17.26
C ILE A 147 -17.17 -21.85 16.86
N THR A 148 -16.61 -21.91 15.67
CA THR A 148 -15.87 -23.07 15.16
C THR A 148 -14.37 -22.88 15.34
N GLU A 149 -13.60 -23.93 15.06
CA GLU A 149 -12.13 -23.83 15.08
C GLU A 149 -11.60 -22.81 14.08
N LYS A 150 -12.20 -22.72 12.88
CA LYS A 150 -11.83 -21.71 11.88
C LYS A 150 -12.08 -20.29 12.36
N GLY A 151 -13.12 -20.08 13.18
CA GLY A 151 -13.35 -18.80 13.86
C GLY A 151 -12.27 -18.48 14.88
N ARG A 152 -11.87 -19.47 15.71
CA ARG A 152 -10.76 -19.36 16.67
C ARG A 152 -9.41 -19.11 16.01
N GLU A 153 -9.17 -19.65 14.82
CA GLU A 153 -7.98 -19.36 14.03
C GLU A 153 -7.87 -17.87 13.69
N GLN A 154 -8.99 -17.20 13.35
CA GLN A 154 -8.96 -15.75 13.09
C GLN A 154 -8.57 -14.96 14.34
N ILE A 155 -9.07 -15.36 15.51
CA ILE A 155 -8.68 -14.78 16.81
C ILE A 155 -7.18 -14.97 17.05
N SER A 156 -6.70 -16.20 16.87
CA SER A 156 -5.29 -16.57 17.04
C SER A 156 -4.35 -15.81 16.11
N ILE A 157 -4.74 -15.56 14.85
CA ILE A 157 -3.96 -14.75 13.90
C ILE A 157 -3.78 -13.31 14.42
N VAL A 158 -4.88 -12.71 14.91
CA VAL A 158 -4.85 -11.34 15.46
C VAL A 158 -4.04 -11.29 16.76
N ASP A 159 -4.21 -12.26 17.65
CA ASP A 159 -3.47 -12.32 18.93
C ASP A 159 -1.97 -12.49 18.70
N ARG A 160 -1.57 -13.41 17.81
CA ARG A 160 -0.16 -13.56 17.41
C ARG A 160 0.42 -12.27 16.85
N TRP A 161 -0.35 -11.53 16.06
CA TRP A 161 0.07 -10.24 15.52
C TRP A 161 0.22 -9.18 16.60
N ILE A 162 -0.72 -9.11 17.57
CA ILE A 162 -0.64 -8.20 18.72
C ILE A 162 0.60 -8.51 19.56
N ASP A 163 0.81 -9.79 19.92
CA ASP A 163 1.95 -10.23 20.73
C ASP A 163 3.27 -9.85 20.07
N HIS A 164 3.39 -10.08 18.76
CA HIS A 164 4.59 -9.74 18.01
C HIS A 164 4.86 -8.23 18.00
N ARG A 165 3.82 -7.40 17.91
CA ARG A 165 3.96 -5.93 18.02
C ARG A 165 4.41 -5.50 19.40
N ILE A 166 3.84 -6.07 20.44
CA ILE A 166 4.20 -5.78 21.83
C ILE A 166 5.66 -6.18 22.07
N LYS A 167 6.09 -7.35 21.58
CA LYS A 167 7.49 -7.80 21.64
C LYS A 167 8.47 -6.82 20.97
N HIS A 168 8.04 -6.11 19.93
CA HIS A 168 8.84 -5.06 19.27
C HIS A 168 8.59 -3.64 19.82
N GLY A 169 8.00 -3.52 21.02
CA GLY A 169 7.79 -2.23 21.69
C GLY A 169 6.74 -1.34 21.02
N LYS A 170 5.85 -1.91 20.20
CA LYS A 170 4.72 -1.20 19.58
C LYS A 170 3.43 -1.49 20.33
N SER A 171 2.49 -0.55 20.26
CA SER A 171 1.15 -0.78 20.80
C SER A 171 0.39 -1.83 19.98
N ALA A 172 -0.60 -2.48 20.61
CA ALA A 172 -1.56 -3.39 19.99
C ALA A 172 -2.45 -2.73 18.90
N GLY A 173 -2.22 -1.45 18.62
CA GLY A 173 -2.94 -0.68 17.61
C GLY A 173 -4.45 -0.64 17.85
N GLY A 174 -5.21 -0.47 16.77
CA GLY A 174 -6.67 -0.49 16.83
C GLY A 174 -7.30 -1.86 17.09
N TRP A 175 -6.48 -2.93 17.14
CA TRP A 175 -6.91 -4.33 17.32
C TRP A 175 -6.95 -4.73 18.80
N GLY A 176 -6.13 -4.13 19.67
CA GLY A 176 -6.11 -4.42 21.11
C GLY A 176 -7.16 -3.69 21.95
N ARG A 177 -8.24 -3.13 21.37
CA ARG A 177 -9.26 -2.40 22.14
C ARG A 177 -9.98 -3.28 23.17
N HIS A 178 -10.07 -4.58 22.92
CA HIS A 178 -10.67 -5.56 23.83
C HIS A 178 -9.73 -5.95 25.00
N LEU A 179 -8.40 -5.84 24.83
CA LEU A 179 -7.44 -6.10 25.92
C LEU A 179 -7.55 -5.07 27.06
N LYS A 180 -8.08 -3.87 26.78
CA LYS A 180 -8.35 -2.83 27.79
C LYS A 180 -9.56 -3.13 28.69
N GLN A 181 -10.36 -4.16 28.39
CA GLN A 181 -11.57 -4.50 29.16
C GLN A 181 -11.31 -5.58 30.23
N LYS A 182 -10.07 -6.06 30.37
CA LYS A 182 -9.66 -7.09 31.35
C LYS A 182 -9.01 -6.53 32.63
N THR A 183 -9.18 -5.24 32.91
CA THR A 183 -8.70 -4.58 34.15
C THR A 183 -9.89 -4.15 34.97
#